data_AF-A0A523EIG5-F1
#
_entry.id   AF-A0A523EIG5-F1
#
_cell.length_a   1.000
_cell.length_b   1.000
_cell.length_c   1.000
_cell.angle_alpha   90.00
_cell.angle_beta   90.00
_cell.angle_gamma   90.00
#
_symmetry.space_group_name_H-M   'P 1'
#
loop_
_entity.id
_entity.type
_entity.pdbx_description
1 polymer ?
#
loop_
_entity_poly.entity_id
_entity_poly.type
_entity_poly.pdbx_seq_one_letter_code
_entity_poly.pdbx_strand_id
1 'polypeptide(L)' 'MTVTIVGVVGDVRRFALSRHADPTIYFAFRQQPARYLRIVAKSSIDPTGTLVALRAAAAEVDPHFPLPG' A
#
# COMPACT_ATOMS: atom_id res chain seq x y z
N MET A 1 25.41 6.81 -10.46
CA MET A 1 25.15 5.91 -9.32
C MET A 1 24.64 4.59 -9.87
N THR A 2 25.27 3.47 -9.51
CA THR A 2 24.87 2.12 -9.91
C THR A 2 24.19 1.41 -8.74
N VAL A 3 23.23 0.53 -9.05
CA VAL A 3 22.55 -0.33 -8.07
C VAL A 3 22.71 -1.79 -8.50
N THR A 4 22.91 -2.69 -7.54
CA THR A 4 23.06 -4.13 -7.79
C THR A 4 21.71 -4.82 -7.68
N ILE A 5 21.33 -5.57 -8.71
CA ILE A 5 20.14 -6.42 -8.67
C ILE A 5 20.45 -7.66 -7.84
N VAL A 6 19.73 -7.85 -6.73
CA VAL A 6 19.92 -8.98 -5.81
C VAL A 6 18.90 -10.10 -6.01
N GLY A 7 17.93 -9.91 -6.89
CA GLY A 7 16.90 -10.88 -7.20
C GLY A 7 15.85 -10.33 -8.16
N VAL A 8 15.07 -11.23 -8.75
CA VAL A 8 13.93 -10.89 -9.61
C VAL A 8 12.73 -11.66 -9.11
N VAL A 9 11.60 -10.95 -8.98
CA VAL A 9 10.31 -11.53 -8.65
C VAL A 9 9.44 -11.59 -9.91
N GLY A 10 8.43 -12.45 -9.91
CA GLY A 10 7.41 -12.46 -10.96
C GLY A 10 6.51 -11.22 -10.93
N ASP A 11 5.43 -11.27 -11.70
CA ASP A 11 4.49 -10.16 -11.82
C ASP A 11 3.82 -9.79 -10.50
N VAL A 12 3.88 -8.50 -10.14
CA VAL A 12 3.22 -7.96 -8.95
C VAL A 12 2.26 -6.84 -9.35
N ARG A 13 0.98 -7.01 -9.02
CA ARG A 13 -0.06 -5.97 -9.22
C ARG A 13 0.03 -4.89 -8.13
N ARG A 14 1.05 -4.04 -8.23
CA ARG A 14 1.39 -3.03 -7.21
C ARG A 14 0.39 -1.88 -7.09
N PHE A 15 -0.29 -1.51 -8.16
CA PHE A 15 -1.13 -0.31 -8.20
C PHE A 15 -2.62 -0.60 -8.03
N ALA A 16 -3.14 -1.59 -8.77
CA ALA A 16 -4.53 -2.00 -8.69
C ALA A 16 -4.66 -3.47 -9.11
N LEU A 17 -5.62 -4.18 -8.53
CA LEU A 17 -5.88 -5.57 -8.87
C LEU A 17 -6.35 -5.74 -10.31
N SER A 18 -6.98 -4.73 -10.91
CA SER A 18 -7.46 -4.75 -12.30
C SER A 18 -6.39 -4.35 -13.33
N ARG A 19 -5.22 -3.89 -12.89
CA ARG A 19 -4.17 -3.37 -13.78
C ARG A 19 -3.11 -4.44 -14.05
N HIS A 20 -2.56 -4.44 -15.26
CA HIS A 20 -1.38 -5.24 -15.61
C HIS A 20 -0.17 -4.86 -14.73
N ALA A 21 0.74 -5.82 -14.54
CA ALA A 21 1.97 -5.57 -13.79
C ALA A 21 2.90 -4.66 -14.61
N ASP A 22 3.16 -3.46 -14.10
CA ASP A 22 4.14 -2.55 -14.70
C ASP A 22 5.56 -2.91 -14.20
N PRO A 23 6.60 -2.74 -15.04
CA PRO A 23 7.99 -2.88 -14.59
C PRO A 23 8.27 -2.02 -13.35
N THR A 24 8.78 -2.64 -12.29
CA THR A 24 8.96 -1.98 -10.99
C THR A 24 10.26 -2.44 -10.33
N ILE A 25 11.08 -1.49 -9.86
CA ILE A 25 12.24 -1.77 -9.01
C ILE A 25 11.81 -1.67 -7.54
N TYR A 26 12.20 -2.67 -6.75
CA TYR A 26 12.01 -2.67 -5.31
C TYR A 26 13.32 -2.36 -4.61
N PHE A 27 13.24 -1.52 -3.59
CA PHE A 27 14.34 -1.25 -2.66
C PHE A 27 13.94 -1.74 -1.28
N ALA A 28 14.92 -2.17 -0.48
CA ALA A 28 14.66 -2.48 0.91
C ALA A 28 14.17 -1.21 1.63
N PHE A 29 13.20 -1.35 2.54
CA PHE A 29 12.64 -0.19 3.26
C PHE A 29 13.71 0.64 3.95
N ARG A 30 14.77 0.01 4.49
CA ARG A 30 15.90 0.69 5.12
C ARG A 30 16.75 1.53 4.16
N GLN A 31 16.75 1.20 2.86
CA GLN A 31 17.45 1.97 1.82
C GLN A 31 16.57 3.11 1.31
N GLN A 32 15.28 2.82 1.11
CA GLN A 32 14.32 3.78 0.59
C GLN A 32 12.95 3.58 1.28
N PRO A 33 12.70 4.28 2.39
CA PRO A 33 11.43 4.18 3.11
C PRO A 33 10.25 4.65 2.26
N ALA A 34 9.13 3.94 2.37
CA ALA A 34 7.86 4.42 1.81
C ALA A 34 7.32 5.57 2.67
N ARG A 35 6.76 6.60 2.02
CA ARG A 35 6.16 7.77 2.69
C ARG A 35 4.63 7.74 2.72
N TYR A 36 4.05 6.63 2.29
CA TYR A 36 2.61 6.43 2.22
C TYR A 36 2.30 4.96 2.48
N LEU A 37 1.08 4.72 2.95
CA LEU A 37 0.53 3.40 3.17
C LEU A 37 -0.69 3.20 2.26
N ARG A 38 -0.86 1.99 1.70
CA ARG A 38 -2.11 1.58 1.03
C ARG A 38 -2.64 0.34 1.72
N ILE A 39 -3.93 0.36 2.02
CA ILE A 39 -4.65 -0.77 2.61
C ILE A 39 -5.65 -1.26 1.58
N VAL A 40 -5.68 -2.56 1.33
CA VAL A 40 -6.68 -3.21 0.49
C VAL A 40 -7.52 -4.10 1.40
N ALA A 41 -8.81 -3.80 1.49
CA ALA A 41 -9.75 -4.58 2.28
C ALA A 41 -10.71 -5.34 1.37
N LYS A 42 -10.89 -6.63 1.63
CA LYS A 42 -12.02 -7.38 1.08
C LYS A 42 -13.22 -7.12 1.98
N SER A 43 -14.33 -6.65 1.41
CA SER A 43 -15.56 -6.37 2.17
C SER A 43 -16.76 -7.10 1.56
N SER A 44 -17.69 -7.50 2.43
CA SER A 44 -19.01 -8.04 2.06
C SER A 44 -20.12 -7.00 2.21
N ILE A 45 -19.79 -5.79 2.68
CA ILE A 45 -20.72 -4.67 2.85
C ILE A 45 -20.30 -3.50 1.95
N ASP A 46 -21.12 -2.45 1.89
CA ASP A 46 -20.84 -1.27 1.08
C ASP A 46 -19.41 -0.71 1.36
N PRO A 47 -18.63 -0.38 0.31
CA PRO A 47 -17.28 0.15 0.45
C PRO A 47 -17.19 1.40 1.32
N THR A 48 -18.21 2.26 1.30
CA THR A 48 -18.24 3.50 2.09
C THR A 48 -18.31 3.19 3.58
N GLY A 49 -19.17 2.25 3.98
CA GLY A 49 -19.25 1.78 5.37
C GLY A 49 -17.95 1.14 5.84
N THR A 50 -17.28 0.40 4.95
CA THR A 50 -15.97 -0.20 5.22
C THR A 50 -14.89 0.88 5.42
N LEU A 51 -14.92 1.95 4.62
CA LEU A 51 -13.97 3.06 4.74
C LEU A 51 -14.10 3.77 6.10
N VAL A 52 -15.33 3.99 6.59
CA VAL A 52 -15.56 4.58 7.91
C VAL A 52 -14.96 3.72 9.02
N ALA A 53 -15.19 2.40 8.98
CA ALA A 53 -14.64 1.46 9.96
C ALA A 53 -13.10 1.44 9.93
N LEU A 54 -12.50 1.47 8.73
CA LEU A 54 -11.03 1.52 8.58
C LEU A 54 -10.43 2.83 9.12
N ARG A 55 -11.09 3.98 8.91
CA ARG A 55 -10.64 5.27 9.45
C ARG A 55 -10.69 5.26 10.99
N ALA A 56 -11.75 4.70 11.58
CA ALA A 56 -11.86 4.56 13.03
C ALA A 56 -10.73 3.68 13.59
N ALA A 57 -10.50 2.50 13.00
CA ALA A 57 -9.42 1.60 13.42
C ALA A 57 -8.03 2.23 13.27
N ALA A 58 -7.79 3.03 12.22
CA ALA A 58 -6.53 3.77 12.07
C ALA A 58 -6.33 4.81 13.19
N ALA A 59 -7.39 5.54 13.55
CA ALA A 59 -7.36 6.53 14.63
C ALA A 59 -7.16 5.90 16.03
N GLU A 60 -7.65 4.67 16.24
CA GLU A 60 -7.39 3.91 17.47
C GLU A 60 -5.90 3.54 17.62
N VAL A 61 -5.22 3.25 16.52
CA VAL A 61 -3.77 2.95 16.51
C VAL A 61 -2.96 4.22 16.71
N ASP A 62 -3.26 5.27 15.95
CA ASP A 62 -2.64 6.59 16.07
C ASP A 62 -3.63 7.68 15.62
N PRO A 63 -4.13 8.53 16.53
CA PRO A 63 -5.07 9.59 16.18
C PRO A 63 -4.45 10.70 15.31
N HIS A 64 -3.12 10.76 15.22
CA HIS A 64 -2.40 11.72 14.37
C HIS A 64 -2.08 11.17 12.99
N PHE A 65 -2.54 9.96 12.66
CA PHE A 65 -2.32 9.40 11.34
C PHE A 65 -2.99 10.29 10.29
N PRO A 66 -2.25 10.80 9.28
CA PRO A 66 -2.83 11.68 8.28
C PRO A 66 -3.76 10.87 7.36
N LEU A 67 -5.07 11.02 7.58
CA LEU A 67 -6.11 10.40 6.77
C LEU A 67 -6.65 11.44 5.76
N PRO A 68 -6.75 11.11 4.47
CA PRO A 68 -7.43 11.96 3.51
C PRO A 68 -8.92 12.08 3.88
N GLY A 69 -9.50 13.27 3.64
CA GLY A 69 -10.92 13.59 3.88
C GLY A 69 -11.90 12.60 3.24
#